data_AF-A0A1F3C1G3-F1
#
_entry.id   AF-A0A1F3C1G3-F1
#
_cell.length_a   1.000
_cell.length_b   1.000
_cell.length_c   1.000
_cell.angle_alpha   90.00
_cell.angle_beta   90.00
_cell.angle_gamma   90.00
#
_symmetry.space_group_name_H-M   'P 1'
#
loop_
_entity.id
_entity.type
_entity.pdbx_description
1 polymer ?
#
loop_
_entity_poly.entity_id
_entity_poly.type
_entity_poly.pdbx_seq_one_letter_code
_entity_poly.pdbx_strand_id
1 'polypeptide(L)' 'MNTLNINPPLTNVQVALLNLFATHISDENLVELKNLMAKFLLEKARDKADIIWKEKGFNEQTIKSLLNDE' A
#
# COMPACT_ATOMS: atom_id res chain seq x y z
N MET A 1 25.14 3.98 -5.25
CA MET A 1 24.09 5.02 -5.32
C MET A 1 23.11 4.59 -6.42
N ASN A 2 21.86 4.26 -6.07
CA ASN A 2 20.83 4.01 -7.09
C ASN A 2 20.42 5.37 -7.68
N THR A 3 20.72 5.59 -8.96
CA THR A 3 20.23 6.75 -9.68
C THR A 3 18.77 6.49 -10.07
N LEU A 4 17.85 7.22 -9.45
CA LEU A 4 16.45 7.22 -9.86
C LEU A 4 16.36 7.84 -11.26
N ASN A 5 16.07 7.02 -12.27
CA ASN A 5 15.81 7.50 -13.61
C ASN A 5 14.37 8.05 -13.66
N ILE A 6 14.21 9.35 -13.50
CA ILE A 6 12.90 10.02 -13.56
C ILE A 6 12.48 10.13 -15.01
N ASN A 7 11.39 9.44 -15.38
CA ASN A 7 10.82 9.46 -16.72
C ASN A 7 9.63 10.45 -16.74
N PRO A 8 9.77 11.65 -17.34
CA PRO A 8 8.68 12.63 -17.40
C PRO A 8 7.57 12.20 -18.37
N PRO A 9 6.32 12.68 -18.18
CA PRO A 9 5.89 13.66 -17.17
C PRO A 9 5.35 13.01 -15.88
N LEU A 10 5.77 13.55 -14.73
CA LEU A 10 5.20 13.18 -13.43
C LEU A 10 3.75 13.66 -13.32
N THR A 11 2.92 12.88 -12.64
CA THR A 11 1.56 13.32 -12.29
C THR A 11 1.60 14.44 -11.25
N ASN A 12 0.54 15.24 -11.18
CA ASN A 12 0.43 16.32 -10.18
C ASN A 12 0.65 15.83 -8.74
N VAL A 13 0.21 14.59 -8.43
CA VAL A 13 0.41 13.97 -7.12
C VAL A 13 1.89 13.66 -6.88
N GLN A 14 2.59 13.13 -7.87
CA GLN A 14 4.02 12.85 -7.77
C GLN A 14 4.83 14.13 -7.57
N VAL A 15 4.47 15.23 -8.26
CA VAL A 15 5.10 16.55 -8.06
C VAL A 15 4.84 17.10 -6.65
N ALA A 16 3.59 17.00 -6.16
CA ALA A 16 3.25 17.46 -4.82
C ALA A 16 4.02 16.70 -3.72
N LEU A 17 4.21 15.38 -3.88
CA LEU A 17 5.02 14.58 -2.97
C LEU A 17 6.50 14.99 -2.98
N LEU A 18 7.07 15.27 -4.17
CA LEU A 18 8.45 15.75 -4.26
C LEU A 18 8.62 17.12 -3.59
N ASN A 19 7.66 18.04 -3.79
CA ASN A 19 7.68 19.34 -3.12
C ASN A 19 7.57 19.21 -1.60
N LEU A 20 6.74 18.28 -1.12
CA LEU A 20 6.62 17.97 0.30
C LEU A 20 7.95 17.45 0.86
N PHE A 21 8.63 16.51 0.18
CA PHE A 21 9.93 16.02 0.63
C PHE A 21 11.03 17.10 0.63
N ALA A 22 10.90 18.15 -0.18
CA ALA A 22 11.83 19.26 -0.22
C ALA A 22 11.74 20.21 1.00
N THR A 23 10.69 20.14 1.83
CA THR A 23 10.47 21.09 2.94
C THR A 23 11.25 20.76 4.23
N HIS A 24 12.44 20.16 4.16
CA HIS A 24 13.23 19.75 5.33
C HIS A 24 12.41 18.99 6.39
N ILE A 25 11.63 18.00 5.94
CA ILE A 25 10.89 17.11 6.83
C ILE A 25 11.90 16.32 7.66
N SER A 26 11.68 16.23 8.97
CA SER A 26 12.49 15.36 9.84
C SER A 26 12.32 13.89 9.44
N ASP A 27 13.35 13.07 9.69
CA ASP A 27 13.29 11.63 9.40
C ASP A 27 12.08 10.93 10.07
N GLU A 28 11.72 11.37 11.29
CA GLU A 28 10.54 10.89 12.01
C GLU A 28 9.24 11.15 11.23
N ASN A 29 9.04 12.38 10.77
CA ASN A 29 7.85 12.75 10.00
C ASN A 29 7.82 12.05 8.62
N LEU A 30 8.98 11.77 8.01
CA LEU A 30 9.05 10.96 6.80
C LEU A 30 8.61 9.52 7.04
N VAL A 31 8.99 8.93 8.19
CA VAL A 31 8.54 7.60 8.60
C VAL A 31 7.04 7.58 8.85
N GLU A 32 6.49 8.58 9.51
CA GLU A 32 5.04 8.71 9.70
C GLU A 32 4.28 8.78 8.38
N LEU A 33 4.75 9.61 7.44
CA LEU A 33 4.15 9.74 6.11
C LEU A 33 4.22 8.41 5.34
N LYS A 34 5.34 7.70 5.42
CA LYS A 34 5.47 6.35 4.84
C LYS A 34 4.45 5.38 5.44
N ASN A 35 4.27 5.40 6.76
CA ASN A 35 3.30 4.53 7.44
C ASN A 35 1.86 4.86 7.05
N LEU A 36 1.54 6.15 6.89
CA LEU A 36 0.22 6.58 6.41
C LEU A 36 -0.08 6.04 5.01
N MET A 37 0.89 6.14 4.08
CA MET A 37 0.76 5.58 2.74
C MET A 37 0.64 4.05 2.77
N ALA A 38 1.44 3.37 3.59
CA ALA A 38 1.39 1.92 3.74
C ALA A 38 0.02 1.45 4.26
N LYS A 39 -0.53 2.13 5.27
CA LYS A 39 -1.85 1.86 5.82
C LYS A 39 -2.95 2.02 4.76
N PHE A 40 -2.92 3.12 4.01
CA PHE A 40 -3.88 3.35 2.93
C PHE A 40 -3.86 2.23 1.87
N LEU A 41 -2.66 1.81 1.44
CA LEU A 41 -2.51 0.72 0.47
C LEU A 41 -2.95 -0.63 1.04
N LEU A 42 -2.65 -0.90 2.31
CA LEU A 42 -3.07 -2.13 2.99
C LEU A 42 -4.59 -2.22 3.10
N GLU A 43 -5.27 -1.12 3.45
CA GLU A 43 -6.73 -1.06 3.49
C GLU A 43 -7.34 -1.36 2.12
N LYS A 44 -6.81 -0.74 1.05
CA LYS A 44 -7.25 -1.04 -0.32
C LYS A 44 -7.00 -2.49 -0.73
N ALA A 45 -5.89 -3.08 -0.30
CA ALA A 45 -5.58 -4.47 -0.58
C ALA A 45 -6.53 -5.42 0.16
N ARG A 46 -6.81 -5.15 1.44
CA ARG A 46 -7.77 -5.90 2.26
C ARG A 46 -9.17 -5.85 1.65
N ASP A 47 -9.65 -4.66 1.30
CA ASP A 47 -10.99 -4.49 0.75
C ASP A 47 -11.16 -5.28 -0.57
N LYS A 48 -10.11 -5.32 -1.40
CA LYS A 48 -10.09 -6.17 -2.61
C LYS A 48 -10.07 -7.65 -2.28
N ALA A 49 -9.31 -8.07 -1.27
CA ALA A 49 -9.27 -9.45 -0.81
C ALA A 49 -10.65 -9.89 -0.32
N ASP A 50 -11.37 -9.05 0.42
CA ASP A 50 -12.72 -9.32 0.92
C ASP A 50 -13.73 -9.51 -0.23
N ILE A 51 -13.60 -8.73 -1.32
CA ILE A 51 -14.44 -8.90 -2.52
C ILE A 51 -14.18 -10.27 -3.14
N ILE A 52 -12.92 -10.62 -3.39
CA ILE A 52 -12.55 -11.92 -3.98
C ILE A 52 -12.98 -13.08 -3.08
N TRP A 53 -12.84 -12.92 -1.77
CA TRP A 53 -13.25 -13.91 -0.77
C TRP A 53 -14.75 -14.21 -0.88
N LYS A 54 -15.57 -13.17 -1.00
CA LYS A 54 -17.02 -13.30 -1.20
C LYS A 54 -17.37 -13.90 -2.56
N GLU A 55 -16.72 -13.45 -3.64
CA GLU A 55 -16.95 -13.96 -5.00
C GLU A 55 -16.66 -15.45 -5.12
N LYS A 56 -15.64 -15.94 -4.42
CA LYS A 56 -15.30 -17.37 -4.37
C LYS A 56 -16.19 -18.17 -3.41
N GLY A 57 -17.13 -17.53 -2.73
CA GLY A 57 -17.99 -18.18 -1.72
C GLY A 57 -17.20 -18.70 -0.52
N PHE A 58 -16.01 -18.17 -0.27
CA PHE A 58 -15.19 -18.62 0.85
C PHE A 58 -15.85 -18.26 2.17
N ASN A 59 -15.80 -19.20 3.10
CA ASN A 59 -16.45 -19.10 4.40
C ASN A 59 -15.56 -19.73 5.48
N GLU A 60 -16.10 -19.83 6.69
CA GLU A 60 -15.38 -20.39 7.82
C GLU A 60 -14.96 -21.85 7.58
N GLN A 61 -15.76 -22.63 6.84
CA GLN A 61 -15.43 -23.99 6.45
C GLN A 61 -14.26 -24.02 5.47
N THR A 62 -14.15 -23.05 4.55
CA THR A 62 -12.97 -22.90 3.68
C THR A 62 -11.69 -22.72 4.50
N ILE A 63 -11.72 -21.87 5.54
CA ILE A 63 -10.56 -21.68 6.41
C ILE A 63 -10.22 -22.96 7.17
N LYS A 64 -11.23 -23.64 7.73
CA LYS A 64 -11.04 -24.93 8.42
C LYS A 64 -10.43 -26.00 7.50
N SER A 65 -10.86 -26.06 6.24
CA SER A 65 -10.25 -26.98 5.26
C SER A 65 -8.79 -26.63 5.02
N LEU A 66 -8.49 -25.36 4.72
CA LEU A 66 -7.12 -24.91 4.43
C LEU A 66 -6.14 -25.11 5.58
N LEU A 67 -6.59 -24.99 6.83
CA LEU A 67 -5.77 -25.21 8.03
C LEU A 67 -5.59 -26.68 8.40
N ASN A 68 -6.47 -27.57 7.90
CA ASN A 68 -6.44 -29.00 8.19
C ASN A 68 -5.80 -29.82 7.05
N ASP A 69 -5.44 -29.20 5.93
CA ASP A 69 -4.77 -29.82 4.78
C ASP A 69 -3.23 -29.89 4.93
N GLU A 70 -2.72 -29.88 6.18
CA GLU A 70 -1.33 -30.25 6.55
C GLU A 70 -1.27 -31.65 7.18
#